data_AF-K8XW84-F1
#
_entry.id   AF-K8XW84-F1
#
_cell.length_a   1.000
_cell.length_b   1.000
_cell.length_c   1.000
_cell.angle_alpha   90.00
_cell.angle_beta   90.00
_cell.angle_gamma   90.00
#
_symmetry.space_group_name_H-M   'P 1'
#
loop_
_entity.id
_entity.type
_entity.pdbx_description
1 polymer ?
#
loop_
_entity_poly.entity_id
_entity_poly.type
_entity_poly.pdbx_seq_one_letter_code
_entity_poly.pdbx_strand_id
1 'polypeptide(L)'
;MKTKNQLKLHSALGIISILLLSCKIFLPFLSLAFPFLFLPQTLFLFLGKVGIFFGLSAFISGCGLGNYPFVQNSKYTEIHVLLLLAGLILQIPSVSENHSNFYANIISKLGYPLLIAGWIYGRKIRRYQ
;
A
#
# COMPACT_ATOMS: atom_id res chain seq x y z
N MET A 1 -9.17 5.25 22.87
CA MET A 1 -10.00 5.09 21.65
C MET A 1 -10.59 3.68 21.64
N LYS A 2 -11.90 3.51 21.39
CA LYS A 2 -12.50 2.17 21.24
C LYS A 2 -11.77 1.40 20.12
N THR A 3 -11.36 0.16 20.35
CA THR A 3 -10.64 -0.74 19.41
C THR A 3 -11.26 -0.75 18.00
N LYS A 4 -12.59 -0.65 17.91
CA LYS A 4 -13.35 -0.51 16.66
C LYS A 4 -12.97 0.71 15.80
N ASN A 5 -12.63 1.84 16.42
CA ASN A 5 -12.21 3.05 15.71
C ASN A 5 -10.78 2.95 15.19
N GLN A 6 -9.89 2.28 15.91
CA GLN A 6 -8.52 2.02 15.47
C GLN A 6 -8.49 1.11 14.24
N LEU A 7 -9.29 0.03 14.23
CA LEU A 7 -9.45 -0.84 13.07
C LEU A 7 -10.01 -0.11 11.84
N LYS A 8 -10.96 0.82 12.05
CA LYS A 8 -11.49 1.67 10.96
C LYS A 8 -10.40 2.59 10.40
N LEU A 9 -9.61 3.21 11.28
CA LEU A 9 -8.52 4.10 10.91
C LEU A 9 -7.44 3.34 10.12
N HIS A 10 -6.98 2.20 10.63
CA HIS A 10 -6.04 1.31 9.93
C HIS A 10 -6.53 0.96 8.52
N SER A 11 -7.79 0.53 8.41
CA SER A 11 -8.38 0.19 7.12
C SER A 11 -8.47 1.40 6.18
N ALA A 12 -8.79 2.60 6.70
CA ALA A 12 -8.87 3.81 5.89
C ALA A 12 -7.48 4.23 5.37
N LEU A 13 -6.48 4.25 6.25
CA LEU A 13 -5.08 4.55 5.86
C LEU A 13 -4.57 3.55 4.83
N GLY A 14 -4.84 2.26 5.01
CA GLY A 14 -4.44 1.22 4.07
C GLY A 14 -5.10 1.36 2.70
N ILE A 15 -6.40 1.67 2.65
CA ILE A 15 -7.11 1.91 1.37
C ILE A 15 -6.57 3.15 0.67
N ILE A 16 -6.35 4.25 1.41
CA ILE A 16 -5.78 5.49 0.86
C ILE A 16 -4.38 5.22 0.31
N SER A 17 -3.55 4.48 1.04
CA SER A 17 -2.21 4.08 0.59
C SER A 17 -2.25 3.31 -0.73
N ILE A 18 -3.10 2.27 -0.80
CA ILE A 18 -3.24 1.46 -2.01
C ILE A 18 -3.71 2.34 -3.17
N LEU A 19 -4.75 3.16 -2.99
CA LEU A 19 -5.27 4.05 -4.04
C LEU A 19 -4.20 5.00 -4.58
N LEU A 20 -3.41 5.62 -3.71
CA LEU A 20 -2.33 6.54 -4.12
C LEU A 20 -1.22 5.81 -4.88
N LEU A 21 -0.85 4.60 -4.44
CA LEU A 21 0.11 3.74 -5.14
C LEU A 21 -0.45 3.24 -6.48
N SER A 22 -1.76 2.93 -6.55
CA SER A 22 -2.46 2.63 -7.81
C SER A 22 -2.36 3.81 -8.76
N CYS A 23 -2.63 5.02 -8.28
CA CYS A 23 -2.57 6.23 -9.09
C CYS A 23 -1.19 6.40 -9.73
N LYS A 24 -0.11 6.20 -8.97
CA LYS A 24 1.26 6.21 -9.52
C LYS A 24 1.45 5.21 -10.67
N ILE A 25 0.83 4.03 -10.61
CA ILE A 25 0.96 2.98 -11.64
C ILE A 25 0.05 3.26 -12.84
N PHE A 26 -1.20 3.65 -12.62
CA PHE A 26 -2.23 3.76 -13.67
C PHE A 26 -2.25 5.11 -14.40
N LEU A 27 -1.95 6.23 -13.73
CA LEU A 27 -1.95 7.55 -14.39
C LEU A 27 -0.94 7.67 -15.55
N PRO A 28 0.27 7.08 -15.49
CA PRO A 28 1.18 7.07 -16.64
C PRO A 28 0.56 6.37 -17.87
N PHE A 29 -0.20 5.30 -17.69
CA PHE A 29 -0.92 4.65 -18.81
C PHE A 29 -2.04 5.54 -19.36
N LEU A 30 -2.72 6.30 -18.49
CA LEU A 30 -3.75 7.25 -18.91
C LEU A 30 -3.15 8.40 -19.73
N SER A 31 -1.99 8.92 -19.33
CA SER A 31 -1.26 9.96 -20.08
C SER A 31 -0.78 9.45 -21.45
N LEU A 32 -0.43 8.16 -21.56
CA LEU A 32 -0.12 7.53 -22.85
C LEU A 32 -1.35 7.43 -23.76
N ALA A 33 -2.52 7.11 -23.19
CA ALA A 33 -3.77 6.99 -23.94
C ALA A 33 -4.35 8.35 -24.37
N PHE A 34 -4.11 9.40 -23.58
CA PHE A 34 -4.60 10.76 -23.83
C PHE A 34 -3.43 11.75 -23.85
N PRO A 35 -2.73 11.92 -24.98
CA PRO A 35 -1.53 12.75 -25.07
C PRO A 35 -1.78 14.26 -24.81
N PHE A 36 -3.04 14.72 -24.86
CA PHE A 36 -3.43 16.08 -24.47
C PHE A 36 -3.46 16.29 -22.95
N LEU A 37 -3.46 15.21 -22.16
CA LEU A 37 -3.45 15.24 -20.70
C LEU A 37 -1.99 15.28 -20.21
N PHE A 38 -1.43 16.48 -20.18
CA PHE A 38 -0.06 16.71 -19.72
C PHE A 38 0.01 16.63 -18.18
N LEU A 39 0.32 15.45 -17.64
CA LEU A 39 0.60 15.29 -16.21
C LEU A 39 2.11 15.26 -15.95
N PRO A 40 2.62 16.10 -15.04
CA PRO A 40 4.03 16.13 -14.74
C PRO A 40 4.45 14.87 -13.97
N GLN A 41 5.60 14.30 -14.33
CA GLN A 41 6.13 13.09 -13.69
C GLN A 41 6.38 13.26 -12.18
N THR A 42 6.66 14.49 -11.75
CA THR A 42 6.80 14.87 -10.33
C THR A 42 5.54 14.61 -9.52
N LEU A 43 4.35 14.77 -10.11
CA LEU A 43 3.07 14.48 -9.45
C LEU A 43 2.95 12.98 -9.14
N PHE A 44 3.30 12.10 -10.08
CA PHE A 44 3.23 10.65 -9.87
C PHE A 44 4.17 10.19 -8.75
N LEU A 45 5.38 10.72 -8.73
CA LEU A 45 6.36 10.44 -7.66
C LEU A 45 5.88 10.98 -6.31
N PHE A 46 5.31 12.18 -6.28
CA PHE A 46 4.73 12.75 -5.06
C PHE A 46 3.59 11.90 -4.52
N LEU A 47 2.63 11.49 -5.36
CA LEU A 47 1.55 10.58 -4.96
C LEU A 47 2.10 9.25 -4.43
N GLY A 48 3.15 8.71 -5.05
CA GLY A 48 3.85 7.52 -4.57
C GLY A 48 4.44 7.70 -3.17
N LYS A 49 5.13 8.82 -2.91
CA LYS A 49 5.71 9.17 -1.59
C LYS A 49 4.63 9.24 -0.52
N VAL A 50 3.56 9.96 -0.82
CA VAL A 50 2.41 10.11 0.09
C VAL A 50 1.73 8.75 0.32
N GLY A 51 1.58 7.93 -0.72
CA GLY A 51 1.05 6.58 -0.62
C GLY A 51 1.86 5.66 0.29
N ILE A 52 3.20 5.70 0.21
CA ILE A 52 4.08 4.96 1.12
C ILE A 52 3.90 5.44 2.56
N PHE A 53 3.82 6.75 2.79
CA PHE A 53 3.62 7.31 4.13
C PHE A 53 2.29 6.85 4.75
N PHE A 54 1.20 6.84 3.97
CA PHE A 54 -0.08 6.27 4.40
C PHE A 54 0.01 4.76 4.66
N GLY A 55 0.81 4.03 3.88
CA GLY A 55 1.01 2.60 4.08
C GLY A 55 1.78 2.28 5.35
N LEU A 56 2.81 3.07 5.67
CA LEU A 56 3.56 2.96 6.91
C LEU A 56 2.69 3.29 8.13
N SER A 57 1.89 4.37 8.07
CA SER A 57 0.96 4.71 9.15
C SER A 57 -0.15 3.68 9.29
N ALA A 58 -0.63 3.08 8.20
CA ALA A 58 -1.52 1.91 8.25
C ALA A 58 -0.83 0.73 8.96
N PHE A 59 0.42 0.41 8.61
CA PHE A 59 1.18 -0.65 9.26
C PHE A 59 1.33 -0.41 10.77
N ILE A 60 1.66 0.81 11.19
CA ILE A 60 1.81 1.16 12.62
C ILE A 60 0.47 1.11 13.35
N SER A 61 -0.59 1.68 12.76
CA SER A 61 -1.93 1.74 13.37
C SER A 61 -2.63 0.39 13.46
N GLY A 62 -2.30 -0.55 12.57
CA GLY A 62 -2.78 -1.91 12.61
C GLY A 62 -1.86 -2.81 13.39
N CYS A 63 -0.65 -3.02 12.87
CA CYS A 63 0.24 -4.10 13.28
C CYS A 63 1.38 -3.70 14.23
N GLY A 64 1.74 -2.41 14.29
CA GLY A 64 2.96 -1.95 14.96
C GLY A 64 3.03 -2.12 16.49
N LEU A 65 2.01 -2.70 17.13
CA LEU A 65 1.90 -2.75 18.60
C LEU A 65 1.61 -4.13 19.19
N GLY A 66 1.54 -5.21 18.40
CA GLY A 66 1.32 -6.58 18.92
C GLY A 66 -0.01 -6.82 19.67
N ASN A 67 -0.80 -5.78 19.91
CA ASN A 67 -2.03 -5.78 20.71
C ASN A 67 -3.27 -6.13 19.88
N TYR A 68 -3.14 -7.07 18.96
CA TYR A 68 -4.33 -7.63 18.34
C TYR A 68 -4.86 -8.79 19.17
N PRO A 69 -6.19 -8.86 19.40
CA PRO A 69 -6.84 -10.05 19.93
C PRO A 69 -6.93 -11.17 18.87
N PHE A 70 -5.91 -11.34 18.01
CA PHE A 70 -5.92 -12.26 16.86
C PHE A 70 -5.45 -13.68 17.21
N VAL A 71 -5.75 -14.16 18.42
CA VAL A 71 -5.38 -15.52 18.84
C VAL A 71 -6.07 -16.59 17.97
N GLN A 72 -7.23 -16.29 17.36
CA GLN A 72 -7.98 -17.24 16.53
C GLN A 72 -7.55 -17.32 15.05
N ASN A 73 -6.73 -16.39 14.53
CA ASN A 73 -6.35 -16.35 13.11
C ASN A 73 -4.88 -15.89 12.87
N SER A 74 -3.98 -16.16 13.82
CA SER A 74 -2.60 -15.67 13.82
C SER A 74 -1.86 -15.90 12.49
N LYS A 75 -2.00 -17.09 11.88
CA LYS A 75 -1.38 -17.42 10.59
C LYS A 75 -1.80 -16.47 9.46
N TYR A 76 -3.09 -16.15 9.35
CA TYR A 76 -3.57 -15.23 8.32
C TYR A 76 -3.13 -13.80 8.57
N THR A 77 -3.05 -13.40 9.84
CA THR A 77 -2.53 -12.11 10.26
C THR A 77 -1.05 -11.97 9.91
N GLU A 78 -0.23 -12.97 10.22
CA GLU A 78 1.19 -12.99 9.85
C GLU A 78 1.38 -12.87 8.34
N ILE A 79 0.62 -13.65 7.56
CA ILE A 79 0.67 -13.58 6.08
C ILE A 79 0.26 -12.18 5.58
N HIS A 80 -0.81 -11.61 6.13
CA HIS A 80 -1.25 -10.24 5.80
C HIS A 80 -0.14 -9.21 6.04
N VAL A 81 0.50 -9.29 7.20
CA VAL A 81 1.55 -8.36 7.65
C VAL A 81 2.80 -8.49 6.78
N LEU A 82 3.26 -9.72 6.54
CA LEU A 82 4.42 -9.99 5.69
C LEU A 82 4.19 -9.52 4.26
N LEU A 83 3.01 -9.80 3.68
CA LEU A 83 2.67 -9.38 2.33
C LEU A 83 2.58 -7.85 2.20
N LEU A 84 1.96 -7.18 3.16
CA LEU A 84 1.89 -5.71 3.16
C LEU A 84 3.26 -5.07 3.33
N LEU A 85 4.08 -5.57 4.26
CA LEU A 85 5.41 -5.03 4.50
C LEU A 85 6.34 -5.26 3.30
N ALA A 86 6.37 -6.47 2.76
CA ALA A 86 7.15 -6.78 1.56
C ALA A 86 6.69 -5.95 0.37
N GLY A 87 5.37 -5.83 0.17
CA GLY A 87 4.79 -4.99 -0.86
C GLY A 87 5.19 -3.52 -0.73
N LEU A 88 5.18 -2.95 0.48
CA LEU A 88 5.60 -1.58 0.77
C LEU A 88 7.10 -1.37 0.52
N ILE A 89 7.96 -2.29 0.99
CA ILE A 89 9.41 -2.20 0.79
C ILE A 89 9.76 -2.19 -0.69
N LEU A 90 9.10 -3.03 -1.50
CA LEU A 90 9.29 -3.08 -2.94
C LEU A 90 8.84 -1.79 -3.67
N GLN A 91 8.00 -0.95 -3.05
CA GLN A 91 7.66 0.36 -3.62
C GLN A 91 8.76 1.41 -3.42
N ILE A 92 9.61 1.27 -2.40
CA ILE A 92 10.58 2.30 -1.97
C ILE A 92 11.56 2.69 -3.08
N PRO A 93 12.23 1.76 -3.80
CA PRO A 93 13.23 2.13 -4.80
C PRO A 93 12.66 3.06 -5.87
N SER A 94 11.47 2.75 -6.37
CA SER A 94 10.78 3.50 -7.43
C SER A 94 10.25 4.86 -6.98
N VAL A 95 10.23 5.13 -5.67
CA VAL A 95 9.77 6.39 -5.10
C VAL A 95 10.95 7.24 -4.58
N SER A 96 12.08 6.61 -4.27
CA SER A 96 13.29 7.28 -3.80
C SER A 96 14.01 8.05 -4.90
N GLU A 97 13.97 7.55 -6.14
CA GLU A 97 14.63 8.20 -7.27
C GLU A 97 13.76 9.35 -7.84
N ASN A 98 14.38 10.48 -8.17
CA ASN A 98 13.70 11.63 -8.78
C ASN A 98 13.45 11.44 -10.29
N HIS A 99 13.98 10.36 -10.86
CA HIS A 99 13.80 9.97 -12.26
C HIS A 99 13.27 8.55 -12.31
N SER A 100 12.58 8.20 -13.40
CA SER A 100 12.13 6.82 -13.61
C SER A 100 13.31 5.91 -13.95
N ASN A 101 13.69 5.05 -13.01
CA ASN A 101 14.56 3.92 -13.29
C ASN A 101 13.72 2.70 -13.70
N PHE A 102 14.13 2.07 -14.79
CA PHE A 102 13.46 0.89 -15.33
C PHE A 102 13.39 -0.26 -14.31
N TYR A 103 14.51 -0.57 -13.65
CA TYR A 103 14.58 -1.65 -12.67
C TYR A 103 13.73 -1.37 -11.44
N ALA A 104 13.79 -0.14 -10.92
CA ALA A 104 12.98 0.27 -9.78
C ALA A 104 11.48 0.15 -10.09
N ASN A 105 11.06 0.54 -11.29
CA ASN A 105 9.66 0.39 -11.73
C ASN A 105 9.22 -1.07 -11.84
N ILE A 106 10.09 -2.00 -12.29
CA ILE A 106 9.77 -3.43 -12.32
C ILE A 106 9.54 -3.95 -10.90
N ILE A 107 10.45 -3.62 -9.97
CA ILE A 107 10.36 -4.04 -8.57
C ILE A 107 9.07 -3.49 -7.92
N SER A 108 8.74 -2.22 -8.16
CA SER A 108 7.51 -1.59 -7.69
C SER A 108 6.25 -2.22 -8.28
N LYS A 109 6.28 -2.64 -9.55
CA LYS A 109 5.18 -3.39 -10.19
C LYS A 109 5.01 -4.77 -9.56
N LEU A 110 6.08 -5.46 -9.15
CA LEU A 110 6.00 -6.73 -8.44
C LEU A 110 5.49 -6.56 -7.00
N GLY A 111 5.86 -5.47 -6.33
CA GLY A 111 5.37 -5.15 -4.98
C GLY A 111 3.86 -4.88 -4.91
N TYR A 112 3.25 -4.41 -6.01
CA TYR A 112 1.84 -4.05 -6.02
C TYR A 112 0.87 -5.24 -5.89
N PRO A 113 1.05 -6.37 -6.61
CA PRO A 113 0.35 -7.62 -6.33
C PRO A 113 0.47 -8.11 -4.89
N LEU A 114 1.65 -7.94 -4.27
CA LEU A 114 1.86 -8.30 -2.87
C LEU A 114 0.99 -7.45 -1.93
N LEU A 115 0.90 -6.14 -2.18
CA LEU A 115 0.00 -5.25 -1.43
C LEU A 115 -1.48 -5.66 -1.57
N ILE A 116 -1.91 -6.01 -2.78
CA ILE A 116 -3.27 -6.49 -3.04
C ILE A 116 -3.53 -7.80 -2.30
N ALA A 117 -2.61 -8.77 -2.40
CA ALA A 117 -2.72 -10.05 -1.72
C ALA A 117 -2.82 -9.84 -0.20
N GLY A 118 -1.91 -9.03 0.37
CA GLY A 118 -1.95 -8.64 1.77
C GLY A 118 -3.31 -8.05 2.15
N TRP A 119 -3.82 -7.08 1.39
CA TRP A 119 -5.13 -6.48 1.64
C TRP A 119 -6.30 -7.49 1.61
N ILE A 120 -6.29 -8.44 0.67
CA ILE A 120 -7.30 -9.51 0.59
C ILE A 120 -7.26 -10.39 1.85
N TYR A 121 -6.07 -10.78 2.31
CA TYR A 121 -5.93 -11.53 3.57
C TYR A 121 -6.44 -10.73 4.77
N GLY A 122 -6.18 -9.41 4.81
CA GLY A 122 -6.70 -8.50 5.82
C GLY A 122 -8.23 -8.48 5.89
N ARG A 123 -8.90 -8.54 4.74
CA ARG A 123 -10.38 -8.60 4.65
C ARG A 123 -10.94 -9.94 5.15
N LYS A 124 -10.23 -11.05 4.93
CA LYS A 124 -10.65 -12.36 5.46
C LYS A 124 -10.61 -12.36 6.99
N ILE A 125 -9.54 -11.83 7.60
CA ILE A 125 -9.41 -11.75 9.06
C ILE A 125 -10.59 -11.03 9.71
N ARG A 126 -11.03 -9.91 9.11
CA ARG A 126 -12.15 -9.10 9.62
C ARG A 126 -13.53 -9.79 9.51
N ARG A 127 -13.71 -10.77 8.63
CA ARG A 127 -14.99 -11.52 8.52
C ARG A 127 -15.17 -12.56 9.61
N TYR A 128 -14.09 -12.99 10.25
CA TYR A 128 -14.09 -13.98 11.33
C TYR A 128 -13.97 -13.34 12.72
N GLN A 129 -14.10 -12.01 12.80
CA GLN A 129 -14.14 -11.18 14.02
C GLN A 129 -15.52 -10.58 14.20
#